data_AF-A0A060CF88-F1
#
_entry.id   AF-A0A060CF88-F1
#
_cell.length_a   1.000
_cell.length_b   1.000
_cell.length_c   1.000
_cell.angle_alpha   90.00
_cell.angle_beta   90.00
_cell.angle_gamma   90.00
#
_symmetry.space_group_name_H-M   'P 1'
#
loop_
_entity.id
_entity.type
_entity.pdbx_description
1 polymer ?
#
loop_
_entity_poly.entity_id
_entity_poly.type
_entity_poly.pdbx_seq_one_letter_code
_entity_poly.pdbx_strand_id
1 'polypeptide(L)'
;GIGGRHLEEMGLKSLFPSKDIALMGVSAVVRDLPRLISRIGSTARFIAEAQPDCLVTVDSPEFNLRVAAKVRAANPSIPIIHYVCPSVWAWRPARATAMRPYIDHVLCLLPFEVGELVRLGGPEGTFVGHRLTQDIGVLHAAEMQSAARLSRSDNQ
;
A
#
# COMPACT_ATOMS: atom_id res chain seq x y z
N GLY A 1 5.29 0.01 15.90
CA GLY A 1 4.90 -0.02 14.47
C GLY A 1 5.60 1.11 13.73
N ILE A 2 5.22 1.38 12.48
CA ILE A 2 5.64 2.59 11.75
C ILE A 2 4.39 3.32 11.32
N GLY A 3 4.33 4.62 11.60
CA GLY A 3 3.20 5.45 11.22
C GLY A 3 3.59 6.91 11.06
N GLY A 4 2.74 7.65 10.35
CA GLY A 4 2.88 9.10 10.27
C GLY A 4 2.31 9.81 11.49
N ARG A 5 2.41 11.13 11.47
CA ARG A 5 1.98 12.03 12.56
C ARG A 5 0.61 11.69 13.16
N HIS A 6 -0.41 11.46 12.34
CA HIS A 6 -1.75 11.14 12.83
C HIS A 6 -1.80 9.85 13.66
N LEU A 7 -0.97 8.84 13.32
CA LEU A 7 -0.90 7.61 14.11
C LEU A 7 -0.13 7.83 15.42
N GLU A 8 0.90 8.67 15.39
CA GLU A 8 1.66 9.07 16.59
C GLU A 8 0.78 9.85 17.58
N GLU A 9 -0.07 10.75 17.08
CA GLU A 9 -1.08 11.47 17.87
C GLU A 9 -2.10 10.53 18.52
N MET A 10 -2.39 9.38 17.90
CA MET A 10 -3.21 8.30 18.47
C MET A 10 -2.42 7.35 19.40
N GLY A 11 -1.17 7.68 19.74
CA GLY A 11 -0.35 6.95 20.71
C GLY A 11 0.59 5.89 20.10
N LEU A 12 0.70 5.80 18.77
CA LEU A 12 1.67 4.92 18.14
C LEU A 12 3.10 5.40 18.42
N LYS A 13 3.91 4.56 19.06
CA LYS A 13 5.36 4.75 19.13
C LYS A 13 6.00 4.24 17.83
N SER A 14 6.29 5.17 16.90
CA SER A 14 6.91 4.83 15.63
C SER A 14 8.39 4.45 15.82
N LEU A 15 8.86 3.42 15.11
CA LEU A 15 10.26 2.97 15.17
C LEU A 15 11.24 4.03 14.62
N PHE A 16 10.78 4.86 13.69
CA PHE A 16 11.50 5.99 13.12
C PHE A 16 10.54 6.99 12.46
N PRO A 17 10.97 8.24 12.17
CA PRO A 17 10.13 9.23 11.50
C PRO A 17 9.66 8.77 10.12
N SER A 18 8.36 8.90 9.83
CA SER A 18 7.76 8.49 8.54
C SER A 18 8.36 9.20 7.32
N LYS A 19 8.81 10.46 7.49
CA LYS A 19 9.48 11.27 6.46
C LYS A 19 10.73 10.61 5.86
N ASP A 20 11.34 9.69 6.59
CA ASP A 20 12.54 9.00 6.13
C ASP A 20 12.23 7.81 5.19
N ILE A 21 10.94 7.42 5.02
CA ILE A 21 10.48 6.48 3.97
C ILE A 21 10.02 7.25 2.73
N ALA A 22 9.47 8.46 2.91
CA ALA A 22 8.91 9.30 1.85
C ALA A 22 10.00 9.97 1.00
N LEU A 23 10.82 9.18 0.32
CA LEU A 23 11.81 9.67 -0.64
C LEU A 23 11.13 9.92 -1.99
N MET A 24 10.79 11.17 -2.29
CA MET A 24 10.39 11.60 -3.63
C MET A 24 11.62 12.15 -4.38
N GLY A 25 11.94 11.57 -5.55
CA GLY A 25 12.99 12.04 -6.45
C GLY A 25 14.19 11.10 -6.62
N VAL A 26 14.64 10.93 -7.87
CA VAL A 26 15.68 9.95 -8.26
C VAL A 26 17.03 10.20 -7.58
N SER A 27 17.42 11.46 -7.34
CA SER A 27 18.70 11.83 -6.71
C SER A 27 18.70 11.67 -5.18
N ALA A 28 17.54 11.79 -4.53
CA ALA A 28 17.38 11.51 -3.10
C ALA A 28 17.40 9.99 -2.84
N VAL A 29 16.78 9.22 -3.73
CA VAL A 29 16.69 7.75 -3.63
C VAL A 29 18.05 7.07 -3.62
N VAL A 30 19.01 7.47 -4.47
CA VAL A 30 20.32 6.78 -4.56
C VAL A 30 21.17 7.00 -3.31
N ARG A 31 21.16 8.22 -2.75
CA ARG A 31 21.93 8.57 -1.54
C ARG A 31 21.39 7.89 -0.29
N ASP A 32 20.06 7.79 -0.18
CA ASP A 32 19.41 7.22 1.00
C ASP A 32 19.11 5.72 0.87
N LEU A 33 19.47 5.08 -0.25
CA LEU A 33 19.24 3.65 -0.49
C LEU A 33 19.85 2.74 0.59
N PRO A 34 21.10 2.93 1.07
CA PRO A 34 21.65 2.11 2.15
C PRO A 34 20.84 2.24 3.44
N ARG A 35 20.38 3.46 3.74
CA ARG A 35 19.55 3.76 4.91
C ARG A 35 18.18 3.10 4.80
N LEU A 36 17.58 3.09 3.60
CA LEU A 36 16.32 2.40 3.32
C LEU A 36 16.46 0.88 3.52
N ILE A 37 17.52 0.27 2.98
CA ILE A 37 17.79 -1.17 3.15
C ILE A 37 17.97 -1.53 4.63
N SER A 38 18.75 -0.72 5.36
CA SER A 38 18.93 -0.87 6.80
C SER A 38 17.57 -0.83 7.54
N ARG A 39 16.72 0.16 7.22
CA ARG A 39 15.38 0.29 7.81
C ARG A 39 14.47 -0.87 7.50
N ILE A 40 14.48 -1.39 6.28
CA ILE A 40 13.72 -2.60 5.91
C ILE A 40 14.14 -3.76 6.83
N GLY A 41 15.45 -3.95 7.02
CA GLY A 41 15.98 -4.98 7.91
C GLY A 41 15.57 -4.80 9.37
N SER A 42 15.79 -3.61 9.93
CA SER A 42 15.43 -3.28 11.32
C SER A 42 13.94 -3.41 11.59
N THR A 43 13.10 -2.97 10.64
CA THR A 43 11.64 -3.07 10.74
C THR A 43 11.19 -4.53 10.75
N ALA A 44 11.70 -5.33 9.82
CA ALA A 44 11.32 -6.74 9.74
C ALA A 44 11.73 -7.51 11.01
N ARG A 45 12.93 -7.24 11.53
CA ARG A 45 13.39 -7.83 12.81
C ARG A 45 12.49 -7.43 13.97
N PHE A 46 12.22 -6.13 14.11
CA PHE A 46 11.33 -5.61 15.15
C PHE A 46 9.93 -6.27 15.10
N ILE A 47 9.35 -6.42 13.91
CA ILE A 47 8.05 -7.08 13.74
C ILE A 47 8.12 -8.57 14.11
N ALA A 48 9.16 -9.27 13.67
CA ALA A 48 9.34 -10.69 13.96
C ALA A 48 9.51 -10.94 15.47
N GLU A 49 10.25 -10.07 16.16
CA GLU A 49 10.44 -10.11 17.62
C GLU A 49 9.17 -9.75 18.40
N ALA A 50 8.38 -8.80 17.88
CA ALA A 50 7.11 -8.40 18.51
C ALA A 50 6.00 -9.46 18.39
N GLN A 51 6.15 -10.43 17.47
CA GLN A 51 5.18 -11.51 17.21
C GLN A 51 3.71 -11.05 17.21
N PRO A 52 3.33 -10.07 16.37
CA PRO A 52 1.96 -9.60 16.32
C PRO A 52 1.01 -10.67 15.80
N ASP A 53 -0.27 -10.57 16.18
CA ASP A 53 -1.33 -11.42 15.64
C ASP A 53 -1.52 -11.26 14.12
N CYS A 54 -1.18 -10.08 13.58
CA CYS A 54 -1.19 -9.79 12.15
C CYS A 54 -0.29 -8.60 11.81
N LEU A 55 0.33 -8.63 10.64
CA LEU A 55 0.98 -7.49 10.02
C LEU A 55 0.07 -6.88 8.95
N VAL A 56 -0.38 -5.63 9.17
CA VAL A 56 -1.04 -4.82 8.15
C VAL A 56 -0.05 -3.81 7.60
N THR A 57 0.21 -3.89 6.30
CA THR A 57 1.00 -2.90 5.56
C THR A 57 0.09 -2.02 4.74
N VAL A 58 0.43 -0.75 4.56
CA VAL A 58 -0.41 0.23 3.85
C VAL A 58 0.40 0.93 2.79
N ASP A 59 0.00 0.80 1.53
CA ASP A 59 0.63 1.48 0.38
C ASP A 59 2.15 1.20 0.27
N SER A 60 2.93 2.08 -0.35
CA SER A 60 4.40 2.07 -0.42
C SER A 60 5.00 0.70 -0.74
N PRO A 61 4.64 0.09 -1.89
CA PRO A 61 4.99 -1.30 -2.19
C PRO A 61 6.50 -1.55 -2.24
N GLU A 62 7.32 -0.55 -2.56
CA GLU A 62 8.78 -0.66 -2.60
C GLU A 62 9.41 -0.89 -1.22
N PHE A 63 8.81 -0.35 -0.15
CA PHE A 63 9.26 -0.57 1.22
C PHE A 63 8.50 -1.72 1.86
N ASN A 64 7.17 -1.66 1.84
CA ASN A 64 6.31 -2.56 2.59
C ASN A 64 6.38 -4.00 2.10
N LEU A 65 6.41 -4.25 0.78
CA LEU A 65 6.52 -5.63 0.26
C LEU A 65 7.89 -6.25 0.59
N ARG A 66 8.95 -5.44 0.65
CA ARG A 66 10.28 -5.91 1.07
C ARG A 66 10.33 -6.23 2.56
N VAL A 67 9.66 -5.44 3.39
CA VAL A 67 9.50 -5.73 4.82
C VAL A 67 8.68 -7.02 5.00
N ALA A 68 7.53 -7.13 4.33
CA ALA A 68 6.67 -8.32 4.37
C ALA A 68 7.42 -9.59 3.99
N ALA A 69 8.18 -9.58 2.90
CA ALA A 69 9.01 -10.73 2.50
C ALA A 69 10.02 -11.13 3.58
N LYS A 70 10.67 -10.17 4.25
CA LYS A 70 11.60 -10.46 5.35
C LYS A 70 10.89 -10.94 6.62
N VAL A 71 9.71 -10.40 6.92
CA VAL A 71 8.89 -10.85 8.06
C VAL A 71 8.44 -12.28 7.83
N ARG A 72 7.90 -12.61 6.64
CA ARG A 72 7.52 -13.99 6.28
C ARG A 72 8.69 -14.96 6.41
N ALA A 73 9.89 -14.56 5.99
CA ALA A 73 11.09 -15.39 6.12
C ALA A 73 11.54 -15.58 7.58
N ALA A 74 11.36 -14.57 8.43
CA ALA A 74 11.74 -14.62 9.84
C ALA A 74 10.72 -15.34 10.72
N ASN A 75 9.43 -15.17 10.43
CA ASN A 75 8.34 -15.80 11.14
C ASN A 75 7.15 -16.08 10.20
N PRO A 76 7.03 -17.32 9.69
CA PRO A 76 5.99 -17.66 8.73
C PRO A 76 4.58 -17.78 9.34
N SER A 77 4.42 -17.76 10.67
CA SER A 77 3.11 -17.85 11.30
C SER A 77 2.34 -16.52 11.32
N ILE A 78 3.02 -15.39 11.12
CA ILE A 78 2.38 -14.07 11.14
C ILE A 78 1.54 -13.91 9.86
N PRO A 79 0.21 -13.68 9.95
CA PRO A 79 -0.61 -13.31 8.82
C PRO A 79 -0.24 -11.91 8.31
N ILE A 80 -0.09 -11.74 7.01
CA ILE A 80 0.34 -10.50 6.36
C ILE A 80 -0.73 -10.02 5.39
N ILE A 81 -1.30 -8.86 5.70
CA ILE A 81 -2.33 -8.18 4.91
C ILE A 81 -1.72 -6.91 4.30
N HIS A 82 -1.95 -6.69 3.01
CA HIS A 82 -1.55 -5.46 2.32
C HIS A 82 -2.78 -4.62 1.96
N TYR A 83 -2.85 -3.42 2.51
CA TYR A 83 -3.89 -2.45 2.19
C TYR A 83 -3.41 -1.49 1.11
N VAL A 84 -4.27 -1.28 0.10
CA VAL A 84 -3.99 -0.59 -1.17
C VAL A 84 -3.31 -1.52 -2.16
N CYS A 85 -4.08 -2.02 -3.13
CA CYS A 85 -3.56 -2.92 -4.16
C CYS A 85 -2.48 -2.20 -5.01
N PRO A 86 -1.28 -2.77 -5.19
CA PRO A 86 -0.21 -2.07 -5.90
C PRO A 86 -0.48 -2.01 -7.40
N SER A 87 -0.90 -0.87 -7.95
CA SER A 87 -1.19 -0.72 -9.39
C SER A 87 -0.02 -1.02 -10.34
N VAL A 88 1.20 -1.22 -9.81
CA VAL A 88 2.39 -1.62 -10.58
C VAL A 88 2.19 -2.91 -11.38
N TRP A 89 1.34 -3.84 -10.93
CA TRP A 89 1.02 -5.05 -11.70
C TRP A 89 0.40 -4.73 -13.07
N ALA A 90 -0.24 -3.57 -13.24
CA ALA A 90 -0.87 -3.19 -14.52
C ALA A 90 0.15 -3.05 -15.66
N TRP A 91 1.39 -2.70 -15.35
CA TRP A 91 2.48 -2.58 -16.32
C TRP A 91 3.65 -3.56 -16.07
N ARG A 92 3.65 -4.26 -14.93
CA ARG A 92 4.54 -5.40 -14.63
C ARG A 92 3.76 -6.56 -14.01
N PRO A 93 3.06 -7.38 -14.82
CA PRO A 93 2.16 -8.44 -14.34
C PRO A 93 2.81 -9.43 -13.37
N ALA A 94 4.09 -9.76 -13.59
CA ALA A 94 4.86 -10.65 -12.72
C ALA A 94 4.91 -10.19 -11.25
N ARG A 95 4.70 -8.90 -10.96
CA ARG A 95 4.67 -8.40 -9.58
C ARG A 95 3.46 -8.90 -8.80
N ALA A 96 2.33 -9.16 -9.45
CA ALA A 96 1.17 -9.73 -8.77
C ALA A 96 1.49 -11.12 -8.21
N THR A 97 1.97 -12.02 -9.06
CA THR A 97 2.38 -13.37 -8.66
C THR A 97 3.51 -13.36 -7.64
N ALA A 98 4.46 -12.42 -7.77
CA ALA A 98 5.60 -12.32 -6.86
C ALA A 98 5.23 -11.95 -5.41
N MET A 99 4.02 -11.42 -5.15
CA MET A 99 3.55 -11.13 -3.79
C MET A 99 3.06 -12.36 -3.05
N ARG A 100 2.53 -13.36 -3.78
CA ARG A 100 1.86 -14.53 -3.22
C ARG A 100 2.65 -15.31 -2.16
N PRO A 101 3.98 -15.44 -2.22
CA PRO A 101 4.72 -16.17 -1.20
C PRO A 101 4.74 -15.50 0.18
N TYR A 102 4.44 -14.20 0.29
CA TYR A 102 4.61 -13.43 1.52
C TYR A 102 3.48 -12.45 1.85
N ILE A 103 2.45 -12.36 1.00
CA ILE A 103 1.22 -11.62 1.28
C ILE A 103 0.09 -12.64 1.27
N ASP A 104 -0.65 -12.73 2.38
CA ASP A 104 -1.78 -13.65 2.49
C ASP A 104 -3.04 -13.03 1.88
N HIS A 105 -3.23 -11.73 2.08
CA HIS A 105 -4.43 -11.03 1.62
C HIS A 105 -4.18 -9.59 1.21
N VAL A 106 -4.94 -9.09 0.23
CA VAL A 106 -4.89 -7.70 -0.24
C VAL A 106 -6.26 -7.03 -0.05
N LEU A 107 -6.27 -5.85 0.56
CA LEU A 107 -7.44 -5.00 0.64
C LEU A 107 -7.41 -4.00 -0.52
N CYS A 108 -8.26 -4.26 -1.52
CA CYS A 108 -8.39 -3.54 -2.78
C CYS A 108 -9.30 -2.32 -2.64
N LEU A 109 -8.90 -1.20 -3.26
CA LEU A 109 -9.66 0.05 -3.26
C LEU A 109 -10.63 0.15 -4.43
N LEU A 110 -10.36 -0.57 -5.53
CA LEU A 110 -11.17 -0.52 -6.74
C LEU A 110 -11.74 -1.91 -7.05
N PRO A 111 -12.99 -1.99 -7.54
CA PRO A 111 -13.69 -3.27 -7.66
C PRO A 111 -13.04 -4.24 -8.66
N PHE A 112 -12.38 -3.72 -9.70
CA PHE A 112 -11.70 -4.55 -10.71
C PHE A 112 -10.38 -5.18 -10.21
N GLU A 113 -9.77 -4.62 -9.17
CA GLU A 113 -8.45 -5.07 -8.70
C GLU A 113 -8.47 -6.52 -8.20
N VAL A 114 -9.60 -6.94 -7.61
CA VAL A 114 -9.80 -8.32 -7.15
C VAL A 114 -9.72 -9.28 -8.33
N GLY A 115 -10.41 -8.96 -9.43
CA GLY A 115 -10.39 -9.77 -10.66
C GLY A 115 -8.99 -9.84 -11.27
N GLU A 116 -8.27 -8.72 -11.26
CA GLU A 116 -6.90 -8.65 -11.79
C GLU A 116 -5.89 -9.44 -10.95
N LEU A 117 -6.01 -9.42 -9.62
CA LEU A 117 -5.17 -10.26 -8.74
C LEU A 117 -5.38 -11.75 -9.03
N VAL A 118 -6.64 -12.18 -9.18
CA VAL A 118 -6.98 -13.56 -9.55
C VAL A 118 -6.40 -13.90 -10.93
N ARG A 119 -6.62 -13.05 -11.93
CA ARG A 119 -6.14 -13.25 -13.31
C ARG A 119 -4.62 -13.39 -13.40
N LEU A 120 -3.90 -12.63 -12.58
CA LEU A 120 -2.43 -12.60 -12.56
C LEU A 120 -1.82 -13.61 -11.57
N GLY A 121 -2.63 -14.45 -10.91
CA GLY A 121 -2.16 -15.43 -9.93
C GLY A 121 -1.54 -14.81 -8.68
N GLY A 122 -1.98 -13.61 -8.31
CA GLY A 122 -1.57 -12.90 -7.09
C GLY A 122 -2.23 -13.47 -5.82
N PRO A 123 -2.04 -12.79 -4.68
CA PRO A 123 -2.72 -13.10 -3.42
C PRO A 123 -4.24 -12.94 -3.52
N GLU A 124 -4.97 -13.49 -2.56
CA GLU A 124 -6.40 -13.24 -2.40
C GLU A 124 -6.67 -11.76 -2.14
N GLY A 125 -7.80 -11.26 -2.65
CA GLY A 125 -8.15 -9.85 -2.60
C GLY A 125 -9.59 -9.62 -2.15
N THR A 126 -9.82 -8.59 -1.34
CA THR A 126 -11.18 -8.12 -1.00
C THR A 126 -11.30 -6.64 -1.34
N PHE A 127 -12.35 -6.28 -2.08
CA PHE A 127 -12.71 -4.90 -2.32
C PHE A 127 -13.31 -4.28 -1.06
N VAL A 128 -12.65 -3.25 -0.51
CA VAL A 128 -13.06 -2.54 0.72
C VAL A 128 -13.59 -1.12 0.45
N GLY A 129 -13.64 -0.72 -0.83
CA GLY A 129 -14.02 0.64 -1.23
C GLY A 129 -12.86 1.64 -1.12
N HIS A 130 -13.09 2.84 -1.65
CA HIS A 130 -12.10 3.91 -1.67
C HIS A 130 -12.61 5.08 -0.82
N ARG A 131 -11.82 5.56 0.16
CA ARG A 131 -12.25 6.68 1.03
C ARG A 131 -12.73 7.94 0.28
N LEU A 132 -12.19 8.19 -0.91
CA LEU A 132 -12.55 9.35 -1.72
C LEU A 132 -13.99 9.29 -2.25
N THR A 133 -14.65 8.12 -2.24
CA THR A 133 -16.06 8.03 -2.62
C THR A 133 -16.99 8.71 -1.61
N GLN A 134 -16.50 9.03 -0.41
CA GLN A 134 -17.23 9.76 0.62
C GLN A 134 -16.64 11.16 0.87
N ASP A 135 -15.64 11.59 0.09
CA ASP A 135 -15.04 12.90 0.24
C ASP A 135 -15.92 13.98 -0.42
N ILE A 136 -16.37 14.95 0.39
CA ILE A 136 -17.29 16.01 -0.06
C ILE A 136 -16.67 16.85 -1.19
N GLY A 137 -15.36 17.12 -1.11
CA GLY A 137 -14.67 17.91 -2.13
C GLY A 137 -14.58 17.17 -3.46
N VAL A 138 -14.29 15.87 -3.43
CA VAL A 138 -14.27 15.01 -4.62
C VAL A 138 -15.66 14.88 -5.24
N LEU A 139 -16.70 14.70 -4.43
CA LEU A 139 -18.08 14.62 -4.91
C LEU A 139 -18.51 15.92 -5.60
N HIS A 140 -18.24 17.07 -4.99
CA HIS A 140 -18.53 18.38 -5.58
C HIS A 140 -17.79 18.60 -6.90
N ALA A 141 -16.50 18.22 -6.96
CA ALA A 141 -15.73 18.29 -8.20
C ALA A 141 -16.31 17.38 -9.31
N ALA A 142 -16.74 16.17 -8.95
CA ALA A 142 -17.35 15.22 -9.89
C ALA A 142 -18.70 15.73 -10.42
N GLU A 143 -19.52 16.37 -9.58
CA GLU A 143 -20.77 17.00 -9.98
C GLU A 143 -20.54 18.14 -10.99
N MET A 144 -19.61 19.06 -10.69
CA MET A 144 -19.26 20.14 -11.61
C MET A 144 -18.77 19.62 -12.97
N GLN A 145 -17.98 18.55 -12.96
CA GLN A 145 -17.44 17.97 -14.18
C GLN A 145 -18.51 17.25 -15.01
N SER A 146 -19.50 16.64 -14.34
CA SER A 146 -20.65 16.00 -14.98
C SER A 146 -21.58 17.05 -15.61
N ALA A 147 -21.86 18.14 -14.88
CA ALA A 147 -22.64 19.27 -15.40
C ALA A 147 -21.98 19.90 -16.64
N ALA A 148 -20.67 20.09 -16.62
CA ALA A 148 -19.92 20.62 -17.77
C ALA A 148 -19.88 19.68 -18.99
N ARG A 149 -20.02 18.36 -18.79
CA ARG A 149 -20.13 17.39 -19.89
C ARG A 149 -21.52 17.42 -20.52
N LEU A 150 -22.58 17.47 -19.71
CA LEU A 150 -23.97 17.56 -20.18
C LEU A 150 -24.21 18.85 -20.98
N SER A 151 -23.70 19.98 -20.51
CA SER A 151 -23.80 21.25 -21.26
C SER A 151 -23.05 21.26 -22.59
N ARG A 152 -22.08 20.35 -22.80
CA ARG A 152 -21.33 20.21 -24.06
C ARG A 152 -21.98 19.23 -25.02
N SER A 153 -22.75 18.26 -24.54
CA SER A 153 -23.53 17.34 -25.38
C SER A 153 -24.81 17.98 -25.91
N ASP A 154 -25.41 18.92 -25.17
CA ASP A 154 -26.65 19.61 -25.58
C ASP A 154 -26.42 20.72 -26.62
N ASN A 155 -25.16 21.02 -26.95
CA ASN A 155 -24.77 22.10 -27.85
C ASN A 155 -24.14 21.59 -29.17
N GLN A 156 -24.34 20.31 -29.50
CA GLN A 156 -24.06 19.66 -30.79
C GLN A 156 -25.35 19.15 -31.40
#